data_AF-A0A519Q559-F1
#
_entry.id   AF-A0A519Q559-F1
#
_cell.length_a   1.000
_cell.length_b   1.000
_cell.length_c   1.000
_cell.angle_alpha   90.00
_cell.angle_beta   90.00
_cell.angle_gamma   90.00
#
_symmetry.space_group_name_H-M   'P 1'
#
loop_
_entity.id
_entity.type
_entity.pdbx_description
1 polymer ?
#
loop_
_entity_poly.entity_id
_entity_poly.type
_entity_poly.pdbx_seq_one_letter_code
_entity_poly.pdbx_strand_id
1 'polypeptide(L)'
;MKRAAIVMGVLLMISGVASSAGASISRWSVIPERSTITMSVRAFGMTQTGRFSRWSSDIRFDPDEPSAAEVAISVRADSLSMRQPAVTRRAVGPGFLDAERYPSIRFQLRSLDPVSPGRYTARANVTVKERTRP
;
A
#
# COMPACT_ATOMS: atom_id res chain seq x y z
N MET A 1 -6.37 -79.62 -13.52
CA MET A 1 -7.61 -79.03 -14.07
C MET A 1 -8.61 -78.83 -12.94
N LYS A 2 -8.75 -77.60 -12.43
CA LYS A 2 -9.82 -77.17 -11.50
C LYS A 2 -10.17 -75.73 -11.87
N ARG A 3 -11.42 -75.51 -12.26
CA ARG A 3 -11.98 -74.20 -12.66
C ARG A 3 -12.44 -73.46 -11.40
N ALA A 4 -12.17 -72.16 -11.28
CA ALA A 4 -12.97 -71.22 -10.50
C ALA A 4 -12.62 -69.78 -10.92
N ALA A 5 -13.62 -69.04 -11.38
CA ALA A 5 -13.57 -67.60 -11.64
C ALA A 5 -13.65 -66.83 -10.32
N ILE A 6 -12.97 -65.68 -10.18
CA ILE A 6 -13.24 -64.65 -9.18
C ILE A 6 -12.80 -63.27 -9.71
N VAL A 7 -13.82 -62.42 -9.92
CA VAL A 7 -13.94 -61.00 -9.50
C VAL A 7 -12.89 -59.97 -9.98
N MET A 8 -13.29 -59.24 -11.02
CA MET A 8 -13.39 -57.77 -11.13
C MET A 8 -12.66 -56.93 -10.05
N GLY A 9 -11.47 -56.43 -10.38
CA GLY A 9 -10.79 -55.35 -9.65
C GLY A 9 -10.62 -54.14 -10.56
N VAL A 10 -11.55 -53.18 -10.50
CA VAL A 10 -11.38 -51.86 -11.13
C VAL A 10 -10.41 -51.07 -10.27
N LEU A 11 -9.19 -50.88 -10.75
CA LEU A 11 -8.18 -50.03 -10.12
C LEU A 11 -8.42 -48.58 -10.58
N LEU A 12 -9.20 -47.83 -9.79
CA LEU A 12 -9.43 -46.41 -10.04
C LEU A 12 -8.25 -45.59 -9.49
N MET A 13 -7.31 -45.24 -10.36
CA MET A 13 -6.24 -44.28 -10.07
C MET A 13 -6.85 -42.88 -9.94
N ILE A 14 -7.12 -42.44 -8.71
CA ILE A 14 -7.48 -41.04 -8.44
C ILE A 14 -6.17 -40.24 -8.46
N SER A 15 -5.85 -39.66 -9.63
CA SER A 15 -4.82 -38.63 -9.72
C SER A 15 -5.33 -37.39 -9.00
N GLY A 16 -4.78 -37.13 -7.81
CA GLY A 16 -5.04 -35.91 -7.06
C GLY A 16 -4.58 -34.71 -7.87
N VAL A 17 -5.53 -33.94 -8.40
CA VAL A 17 -5.26 -32.60 -8.91
C VAL A 17 -4.96 -31.75 -7.68
N ALA A 18 -3.69 -31.57 -7.37
CA ALA A 18 -3.26 -30.56 -6.41
C ALA A 18 -3.57 -29.20 -7.03
N SER A 19 -4.75 -28.66 -6.72
CA SER A 19 -5.04 -27.24 -6.94
C SER A 19 -4.03 -26.45 -6.12
N SER A 20 -3.03 -25.87 -6.79
CA SER A 20 -2.28 -24.76 -6.22
C SER A 20 -3.27 -23.59 -6.07
N ALA A 21 -3.94 -23.52 -4.92
CA ALA A 21 -4.57 -22.30 -4.49
C ALA A 21 -3.44 -21.29 -4.35
N GLY A 22 -3.25 -20.44 -5.35
CA GLY A 22 -2.35 -19.30 -5.23
C GLY A 22 -2.83 -18.50 -4.02
N ALA A 23 -2.00 -18.39 -2.98
CA ALA A 23 -2.31 -17.61 -1.80
C ALA A 23 -2.59 -16.17 -2.25
N SER A 24 -3.86 -15.80 -2.27
CA SER A 24 -4.28 -14.45 -2.63
C SER A 24 -4.20 -13.60 -1.38
N ILE A 25 -3.19 -12.73 -1.29
CA ILE A 25 -3.09 -11.77 -0.20
C ILE A 25 -4.33 -10.87 -0.19
N SER A 26 -4.89 -10.67 1.01
CA SER A 26 -6.07 -9.85 1.21
C SER A 26 -5.83 -8.41 0.74
N ARG A 27 -6.72 -7.90 -0.14
CA ARG A 27 -6.73 -6.48 -0.53
C ARG A 27 -7.49 -5.67 0.50
N TRP A 28 -6.88 -4.60 0.98
CA TRP A 28 -7.49 -3.66 1.91
C TRP A 28 -7.86 -2.38 1.18
N SER A 29 -9.06 -1.88 1.44
CA SER A 29 -9.51 -0.59 0.93
C SER A 29 -9.53 0.42 2.06
N VAL A 30 -9.00 1.61 1.79
CA VAL A 30 -9.03 2.69 2.76
C VAL A 30 -10.43 3.33 2.76
N ILE A 31 -10.95 3.67 3.94
CA ILE A 31 -12.23 4.39 4.10
C ILE A 31 -11.94 5.89 4.06
N PRO A 32 -12.22 6.61 2.95
CA PRO A 32 -11.74 7.97 2.76
C PRO A 32 -12.21 8.97 3.84
N GLU A 33 -13.44 8.80 4.32
CA GLU A 33 -14.08 9.68 5.31
C GLU A 33 -13.44 9.55 6.69
N ARG A 34 -12.81 8.39 6.96
CA ARG A 34 -12.11 8.09 8.21
C ARG A 34 -10.59 8.14 8.06
N SER A 35 -10.10 8.61 6.91
CA SER A 35 -8.68 8.56 6.57
C SER A 35 -8.14 9.93 6.19
N THR A 36 -6.89 10.16 6.57
CA THR A 36 -6.28 11.48 6.48
C THR A 36 -4.80 11.35 6.12
N ILE A 37 -4.35 12.09 5.10
CA ILE A 37 -2.93 12.34 4.87
C ILE A 37 -2.67 13.81 5.17
N THR A 38 -1.83 14.06 6.16
CA THR A 38 -1.46 15.40 6.61
C THR A 38 0.05 15.61 6.47
N MET A 39 0.45 16.87 6.37
CA MET A 39 1.84 17.28 6.51
C MET A 39 1.97 18.24 7.69
N SER A 40 3.14 18.22 8.32
CA SER A 40 3.52 19.16 9.35
C SER A 40 4.94 19.66 9.08
N VAL A 41 5.14 20.97 9.06
CA VAL A 41 6.43 21.61 8.83
C VAL A 41 6.65 22.65 9.92
N ARG A 42 7.84 22.62 10.54
CA ARG A 42 8.23 23.62 11.53
C ARG A 42 9.04 24.73 10.84
N ALA A 43 8.57 25.97 10.94
CA ALA A 43 9.22 27.13 10.37
C ALA A 43 9.07 28.34 11.30
N PHE A 44 10.16 29.09 11.51
CA PHE A 44 10.17 30.28 12.38
C PHE A 44 9.58 30.04 13.78
N GLY A 45 9.88 28.89 14.38
CA GLY A 45 9.36 28.50 15.70
C GLY A 45 7.90 28.02 15.70
N MET A 46 7.17 28.16 14.60
CA MET A 46 5.77 27.75 14.45
C MET A 46 5.62 26.45 13.68
N THR A 47 4.58 25.69 13.97
CA THR A 47 4.22 24.47 13.23
C THR A 47 3.09 24.78 12.26
N GLN A 48 3.36 24.63 10.96
CA GLN A 48 2.38 24.75 9.90
C GLN A 48 1.90 23.35 9.51
N THR A 49 0.58 23.16 9.50
CA THR A 49 -0.03 21.89 9.09
C THR A 49 -0.84 22.05 7.81
N GLY A 50 -0.92 20.95 7.05
CA GLY A 50 -1.76 20.87 5.87
C GLY A 50 -2.33 19.46 5.68
N ARG A 51 -3.35 19.36 4.84
CA ARG A 51 -4.02 18.10 4.47
C ARG A 51 -4.08 17.98 2.96
N PHE A 52 -3.88 16.77 2.44
CA PHE A 52 -4.17 16.45 1.04
C PHE A 52 -5.58 15.89 0.91
N SER A 53 -6.40 16.49 0.05
CA SER A 53 -7.78 16.05 -0.18
C SER A 53 -7.91 14.97 -1.24
N ARG A 54 -6.90 14.79 -2.11
CA ARG A 54 -6.94 13.80 -3.20
C ARG A 54 -5.73 12.88 -3.15
N TRP A 55 -6.01 11.61 -2.88
CA TRP A 55 -5.01 10.55 -2.89
C TRP A 55 -5.71 9.21 -3.13
N SER A 56 -4.91 8.20 -3.48
CA SER A 56 -5.36 6.84 -3.73
C SER A 56 -4.35 5.87 -3.13
N SER A 57 -4.78 4.64 -2.88
CA SER A 57 -3.95 3.59 -2.30
C SER A 57 -4.29 2.22 -2.90
N ASP A 58 -3.28 1.40 -3.15
CA ASP A 58 -3.41 -0.05 -3.32
C ASP A 58 -2.69 -0.70 -2.13
N ILE A 59 -3.42 -1.51 -1.36
CA ILE A 59 -2.93 -2.15 -0.13
C ILE A 59 -3.24 -3.63 -0.24
N ARG A 60 -2.21 -4.45 -0.17
CA ARG A 60 -2.28 -5.91 0.00
C ARG A 60 -1.55 -6.23 1.28
N PHE A 61 -2.27 -6.81 2.23
CA PHE A 61 -1.74 -7.05 3.54
C PHE A 61 -2.41 -8.25 4.18
N ASP A 62 -1.59 -9.18 4.65
CA ASP A 62 -1.99 -10.29 5.49
C ASP A 62 -1.21 -10.20 6.82
N PRO A 63 -1.88 -10.09 7.97
CA PRO A 63 -1.21 -10.10 9.28
C PRO A 63 -0.40 -11.38 9.55
N ASP A 64 -0.77 -12.50 8.93
CA ASP A 64 -0.07 -13.79 9.11
C ASP A 64 1.14 -13.91 8.17
N GLU A 65 1.19 -13.11 7.10
CA GLU A 65 2.31 -13.03 6.15
C GLU A 65 2.72 -11.56 5.84
N PRO A 66 3.17 -10.78 6.83
CA PRO A 66 3.45 -9.36 6.66
C PRO A 66 4.63 -9.08 5.70
N SER A 67 5.53 -10.05 5.50
CA SER A 67 6.65 -9.93 4.56
C SER A 67 6.20 -9.83 3.10
N ALA A 68 5.01 -10.32 2.78
CA ALA A 68 4.44 -10.28 1.43
C ALA A 68 3.55 -9.04 1.18
N ALA A 69 3.50 -8.11 2.13
CA ALA A 69 2.69 -6.90 2.02
C ALA A 69 3.15 -6.00 0.86
N GLU A 70 2.17 -5.47 0.12
CA GLU A 70 2.38 -4.47 -0.92
C GLU A 70 1.55 -3.23 -0.57
N VAL A 71 2.19 -2.07 -0.49
CA VAL A 71 1.48 -0.80 -0.28
C VAL A 71 2.02 0.25 -1.22
N ALA A 72 1.13 0.81 -2.02
CA ALA A 72 1.38 1.96 -2.88
C ALA A 72 0.38 3.07 -2.56
N ILE A 73 0.86 4.29 -2.35
CA ILE A 73 0.00 5.46 -2.14
C ILE A 73 0.43 6.56 -3.11
N SER A 74 -0.53 7.15 -3.81
CA SER A 74 -0.32 8.30 -4.70
C SER A 74 -1.15 9.48 -4.22
N VAL A 75 -0.48 10.59 -3.94
CA VAL A 75 -1.07 11.82 -3.42
C VAL A 75 -0.96 12.92 -4.48
N ARG A 76 -2.06 13.63 -4.76
CA ARG A 76 -2.05 14.76 -5.68
C ARG A 76 -1.46 15.99 -4.97
N ALA A 77 -0.33 16.49 -5.45
CA ALA A 77 0.40 17.58 -4.80
C ALA A 77 -0.42 18.88 -4.73
N ASP A 78 -1.21 19.15 -5.77
CA ASP A 78 -2.12 20.30 -5.90
C ASP A 78 -3.32 20.25 -4.94
N SER A 79 -3.58 19.10 -4.31
CA SER A 79 -4.70 18.91 -3.36
C SER A 79 -4.36 19.31 -1.93
N LEU A 80 -3.15 19.81 -1.71
CA LEU A 80 -2.73 20.35 -0.44
C LEU A 80 -3.58 21.57 -0.07
N SER A 81 -4.10 21.57 1.14
CA SER A 81 -4.65 22.75 1.80
C SER A 81 -3.98 22.95 3.15
N MET A 82 -3.49 24.16 3.39
CA MET A 82 -2.97 24.62 4.68
C MET A 82 -3.89 25.71 5.24
N ARG A 83 -3.70 26.07 6.52
CA ARG A 83 -4.57 27.03 7.23
C ARG A 83 -4.74 28.37 6.51
N GLN A 84 -3.68 28.90 5.90
CA GLN A 84 -3.71 30.18 5.20
C GLN A 84 -3.59 29.96 3.69
N PRO A 85 -4.52 30.47 2.85
CA PRO A 85 -4.48 30.28 1.40
C PRO A 85 -3.18 30.76 0.74
N ALA A 86 -2.60 31.85 1.25
CA ALA A 86 -1.32 32.35 0.75
C ALA A 86 -0.15 31.37 0.99
N VAL A 87 -0.17 30.66 2.13
CA VAL A 87 0.82 29.62 2.44
C VAL A 87 0.59 28.40 1.55
N THR A 88 -0.66 27.99 1.35
CA THR A 88 -1.02 26.93 0.41
C THR A 88 -0.48 27.22 -1.00
N ARG A 89 -0.76 28.42 -1.55
CA ARG A 89 -0.28 28.82 -2.89
C ARG A 89 1.24 28.75 -3.01
N ARG A 90 1.97 29.16 -1.97
CA ARG A 90 3.44 29.04 -1.95
C ARG A 90 3.87 27.58 -1.91
N ALA A 91 3.27 26.76 -1.04
CA ALA A 91 3.64 25.36 -0.85
C ALA A 91 3.42 24.49 -2.10
N VAL A 92 2.33 24.72 -2.85
CA VAL A 92 2.07 24.00 -4.11
C VAL A 92 2.83 24.57 -5.31
N GLY A 93 3.38 25.79 -5.18
CA GLY A 93 4.09 26.48 -6.25
C GLY A 93 5.52 26.00 -6.50
N PRO A 94 6.21 26.57 -7.51
CA PRO A 94 7.49 26.08 -8.03
C PRO A 94 8.65 26.08 -7.02
N GLY A 95 8.59 26.98 -6.03
CA GLY A 95 9.60 27.05 -4.96
C GLY A 95 9.59 25.86 -4.00
N PHE A 96 8.53 25.05 -4.00
CA PHE A 96 8.34 23.94 -3.08
C PHE A 96 7.92 22.67 -3.84
N LEU A 97 6.65 22.26 -3.73
CA LEU A 97 6.16 21.02 -4.34
C LEU A 97 6.14 21.10 -5.86
N ASP A 98 5.96 22.31 -6.42
CA ASP A 98 5.89 22.55 -7.87
C ASP A 98 4.85 21.61 -8.52
N ALA A 99 3.61 21.68 -8.01
CA ALA A 99 2.56 20.69 -8.28
C ALA A 99 2.09 20.65 -9.74
N GLU A 100 2.33 21.72 -10.50
CA GLU A 100 2.04 21.76 -11.93
C GLU A 100 3.01 20.86 -12.70
N ARG A 101 4.32 20.95 -12.40
CA ARG A 101 5.34 20.12 -13.03
C ARG A 101 5.41 18.72 -12.42
N TYR A 102 5.15 18.59 -11.12
CA TYR A 102 5.20 17.33 -10.38
C TYR A 102 3.88 17.06 -9.65
N PRO A 103 2.86 16.55 -10.36
CA PRO A 103 1.50 16.46 -9.83
C PRO A 103 1.30 15.38 -8.77
N SER A 104 2.25 14.47 -8.58
CA SER A 104 2.11 13.30 -7.72
C SER A 104 3.29 13.13 -6.75
N ILE A 105 2.95 12.90 -5.48
CA ILE A 105 3.84 12.38 -4.44
C ILE A 105 3.53 10.90 -4.29
N ARG A 106 4.56 10.04 -4.26
CA ARG A 106 4.39 8.58 -4.21
C ARG A 106 5.05 7.97 -2.97
N PHE A 107 4.36 7.03 -2.35
CA PHE A 107 4.89 6.15 -1.31
C PHE A 107 4.82 4.72 -1.83
N GLN A 108 5.94 4.00 -1.76
CA GLN A 108 6.03 2.60 -2.14
C GLN A 108 6.71 1.81 -1.02
N LEU A 109 5.98 0.87 -0.42
CA LEU A 109 6.52 -0.01 0.62
C LEU A 109 7.69 -0.83 0.08
N ARG A 110 8.70 -1.01 0.93
CA ARG A 110 9.87 -1.86 0.70
C ARG A 110 9.90 -3.07 1.62
N SER A 111 9.58 -2.87 2.90
CA SER A 111 9.45 -3.94 3.88
C SER A 111 8.47 -3.55 4.96
N LEU A 112 7.82 -4.55 5.53
CA LEU A 112 6.92 -4.40 6.66
C LEU A 112 7.32 -5.39 7.74
N ASP A 113 8.00 -4.90 8.77
CA ASP A 113 8.57 -5.75 9.81
C ASP A 113 7.63 -5.75 11.04
N PRO A 114 7.16 -6.91 11.53
CA PRO A 114 6.39 -6.97 12.77
C PRO A 114 7.28 -6.61 13.96
N VAL A 115 6.76 -5.80 14.89
CA VAL A 115 7.47 -5.43 16.13
C VAL A 115 6.72 -5.85 17.39
N SER A 116 5.39 -5.95 17.31
CA SER A 116 4.52 -6.52 18.36
C SER A 116 3.17 -6.87 17.71
N PRO A 117 2.26 -7.61 18.40
CA PRO A 117 0.94 -7.90 17.84
C PRO A 117 0.23 -6.64 17.34
N GLY A 118 -0.18 -6.64 16.07
CA GLY A 118 -0.86 -5.51 15.42
C GLY A 118 0.02 -4.27 15.15
N ARG A 119 1.34 -4.35 15.35
CA ARG A 119 2.26 -3.22 15.14
C ARG A 119 3.41 -3.61 14.21
N TYR A 120 3.67 -2.75 13.24
CA TYR A 120 4.65 -2.97 12.19
C TYR A 120 5.53 -1.73 11.99
N THR A 121 6.77 -1.95 11.58
CA THR A 121 7.64 -0.90 11.02
C THR A 121 7.59 -1.00 9.50
N ALA A 122 7.00 -0.02 8.84
CA ALA A 122 7.01 0.10 7.40
C ALA A 122 8.24 0.91 6.93
N ARG A 123 9.08 0.31 6.10
CA ARG A 123 10.13 1.03 5.36
C ARG A 123 9.68 1.23 3.93
N ALA A 124 9.83 2.44 3.39
CA ALA A 124 9.21 2.78 2.12
C ALA A 124 10.01 3.82 1.34
N ASN A 125 9.99 3.69 0.02
CA ASN A 125 10.46 4.74 -0.86
C ASN A 125 9.40 5.84 -0.96
N VAL A 126 9.74 7.05 -0.54
CA VAL A 126 8.93 8.25 -0.73
C VAL A 126 9.54 9.09 -1.82
N THR A 127 8.75 9.37 -2.86
CA THR A 127 9.13 10.20 -4.00
C THR A 127 8.34 11.50 -3.97
N VAL A 128 9.05 12.62 -3.86
CA VAL A 128 8.50 13.97 -3.96
C VAL A 128 9.23 14.66 -5.10
N LYS A 129 8.48 15.21 -6.07
CA LYS A 129 9.04 15.65 -7.36
C LYS A 129 9.73 14.45 -8.04
N GLU A 130 10.99 14.60 -8.43
CA GLU A 130 11.82 13.52 -8.98
C GLU A 130 12.82 12.96 -7.96
N ARG A 131 12.66 13.29 -6.67
CA ARG A 131 13.60 12.85 -5.63
C ARG A 131 12.96 11.75 -4.79
N THR A 132 13.56 10.57 -4.83
CA THR A 132 13.18 9.43 -4.00
C THR A 132 14.11 9.30 -2.79
N ARG A 133 13.54 8.99 -1.62
CA ARG A 133 14.24 8.69 -0.38
C ARG A 133 13.61 7.45 0.30
N PRO A 134 14.42 6.52 0.83
CA PRO A 134 13.93 5.34 1.57
C PRO A 134 13.54 5.66 3.01
#